data_AF-A0AA38NYN2-F1
#
_entry.id   AF-A0AA38NYN2-F1
#
_cell.length_a   1.000
_cell.length_b   1.000
_cell.length_c   1.000
_cell.angle_alpha   90.00
_cell.angle_beta   90.00
_cell.angle_gamma   90.00
#
_symmetry.space_group_name_H-M   'P 1'
#
loop_
_entity.id
_entity.type
_entity.pdbx_description
1 polymer ?
#
loop_
_entity_poly.entity_id
_entity_poly.type
_entity_poly.pdbx_seq_one_letter_code
_entity_poly.pdbx_strand_id
1 'polypeptide(L)'
;MYQKPANVVHNKSNSKVLQELIEAKAFQRLSGFATGVFKTWAPRLYDYCKDHLNQLLASDQSLVRIFDNSVLPVAAFNFGPRTVCLPHIDYGNLPFNLCWIWSLGRYDWVKGGHLILWDLKVVIEFPPGSLAAIPSGVCRHSNTNIGRKETRYSFTQYAPGANFRWVDHGFQTEESYVASRTKAEAATERQRKKARWAMGLSLFSTLEQLGLSVELPS
;
A
#
# COMPACT_ATOMS: atom_id res chain seq x y z
N MET A 1 -4.23 -8.51 -19.55
CA MET A 1 -4.34 -7.23 -20.23
C MET A 1 -4.16 -6.13 -19.20
N TYR A 2 -2.93 -5.66 -19.02
CA TYR A 2 -2.64 -4.56 -18.08
C TYR A 2 -2.74 -3.25 -18.86
N GLN A 3 -3.75 -2.46 -18.54
CA GLN A 3 -4.03 -1.19 -19.20
C GLN A 3 -3.06 -0.10 -18.72
N LYS A 4 -2.93 0.97 -19.51
CA LYS A 4 -2.21 2.19 -19.14
C LYS A 4 -2.72 2.72 -17.78
N PRO A 5 -1.84 3.18 -16.86
CA PRO A 5 -2.26 3.82 -15.62
C PRO A 5 -3.22 4.99 -15.85
N ALA A 6 -4.22 5.13 -14.97
CA ALA A 6 -5.23 6.18 -15.05
C ALA A 6 -5.75 6.53 -13.63
N ASN A 7 -6.31 7.73 -13.49
CA ASN A 7 -7.02 8.12 -12.27
C ASN A 7 -8.31 7.29 -12.11
N VAL A 8 -8.64 6.92 -10.87
CA VAL A 8 -9.90 6.23 -10.58
C VAL A 8 -11.08 7.18 -10.84
N VAL A 9 -12.03 6.74 -11.67
CA VAL A 9 -13.21 7.54 -12.00
C VAL A 9 -14.33 7.26 -11.00
N HIS A 10 -14.87 8.33 -10.42
CA HIS A 10 -15.99 8.28 -9.49
C HIS A 10 -17.18 9.09 -10.02
N ASN A 11 -18.39 8.78 -9.54
CA ASN A 11 -19.54 9.63 -9.80
C ASN A 11 -19.38 11.00 -9.10
N LYS A 12 -20.14 12.02 -9.55
CA LYS A 12 -20.02 13.40 -9.05
C LYS A 12 -20.11 13.52 -7.52
N SER A 13 -21.02 12.77 -6.89
CA SER A 13 -21.22 12.80 -5.43
C SER A 13 -19.99 12.27 -4.70
N ASN A 14 -19.49 11.11 -5.10
CA ASN A 14 -18.33 10.48 -4.50
C ASN A 14 -17.06 11.32 -4.74
N SER A 15 -16.87 11.88 -5.94
CA SER A 15 -15.73 12.74 -6.23
C SER A 15 -15.66 13.95 -5.30
N LYS A 16 -16.81 14.59 -5.01
CA LYS A 16 -16.88 15.71 -4.07
C LYS A 16 -16.46 15.29 -2.67
N VAL A 17 -17.03 14.20 -2.14
CA VAL A 17 -16.71 13.70 -0.79
C VAL A 17 -15.24 13.29 -0.68
N LEU A 18 -14.71 12.61 -1.70
CA LEU A 18 -13.31 12.19 -1.71
C LEU A 18 -12.37 13.40 -1.75
N GLN A 19 -12.68 14.43 -2.54
CA GLN A 19 -11.91 15.66 -2.56
C GLN A 19 -11.90 16.35 -1.18
N GLU A 20 -13.06 16.48 -0.54
CA GLU A 20 -13.17 17.04 0.81
C GLU A 20 -12.32 16.25 1.84
N LEU A 21 -12.30 14.91 1.75
CA LEU A 21 -11.48 14.06 2.62
C LEU A 21 -9.98 14.22 2.34
N ILE A 22 -9.58 14.34 1.08
CA ILE A 22 -8.17 14.54 0.67
C ILE A 22 -7.65 15.91 1.13
N GLU A 23 -8.48 16.95 1.00
CA GLU A 23 -8.16 18.32 1.41
C GLU A 23 -8.22 18.50 2.94
N ALA A 24 -8.93 17.62 3.65
CA ALA A 24 -9.03 17.70 5.10
C ALA A 24 -7.65 17.51 5.77
N LYS A 25 -7.28 18.51 6.58
CA LYS A 25 -6.02 18.54 7.35
C LYS A 25 -5.79 17.27 8.18
N ALA A 26 -6.85 16.62 8.65
CA ALA A 26 -6.76 15.37 9.39
C ALA A 26 -6.14 14.24 8.53
N PHE A 27 -6.64 14.01 7.32
CA PHE A 27 -6.11 12.95 6.46
C PHE A 27 -4.75 13.29 5.87
N GLN A 28 -4.48 14.57 5.58
CA GLN A 28 -3.13 15.00 5.23
C GLN A 28 -2.13 14.67 6.34
N ARG A 29 -2.49 14.85 7.62
CA ARG A 29 -1.64 14.48 8.76
C ARG A 29 -1.48 12.97 8.89
N LEU A 30 -2.56 12.18 8.74
CA LEU A 30 -2.49 10.71 8.78
C LEU A 30 -1.58 10.17 7.66
N SER A 31 -1.71 10.71 6.45
CA SER A 31 -0.88 10.39 5.29
C SER A 31 0.59 10.77 5.52
N GLY A 32 0.84 11.97 6.02
CA GLY A 32 2.19 12.45 6.32
C GLY A 32 2.87 11.64 7.42
N PHE A 33 2.14 11.27 8.48
CA PHE A 33 2.67 10.44 9.56
C PHE A 33 3.05 9.05 9.05
N ALA A 34 2.15 8.37 8.32
CA ALA A 34 2.46 7.07 7.73
C ALA A 34 3.68 7.14 6.79
N THR A 35 3.78 8.21 6.00
CA THR A 35 4.93 8.44 5.12
C THR A 35 6.23 8.67 5.89
N GLY A 36 6.19 9.40 7.01
CA GLY A 36 7.34 9.57 7.90
C GLY A 36 7.80 8.26 8.54
N VAL A 37 6.86 7.43 9.01
CA VAL A 37 7.15 6.09 9.52
C VAL A 37 7.77 5.23 8.41
N PHE A 38 7.20 5.27 7.20
CA PHE A 38 7.73 4.52 6.05
C PHE A 38 9.18 4.89 5.76
N LYS A 39 9.47 6.19 5.62
CA LYS A 39 10.82 6.70 5.35
C LYS A 39 11.81 6.32 6.45
N THR A 40 11.36 6.25 7.70
CA THR A 40 12.22 5.89 8.84
C THR A 40 12.56 4.40 8.84
N TRP A 41 11.57 3.53 8.71
CA TRP A 41 11.74 2.08 8.89
C TRP A 41 12.18 1.34 7.63
N ALA A 42 11.83 1.84 6.44
CA ALA A 42 12.21 1.23 5.16
C ALA A 42 12.60 2.31 4.12
N PRO A 43 13.65 3.11 4.36
CA PRO A 43 14.06 4.22 3.49
C PRO A 43 14.31 3.81 2.04
N ARG A 44 14.94 2.64 1.80
CA ARG A 44 15.20 2.16 0.43
C ARG A 44 13.92 1.81 -0.31
N LEU A 45 12.96 1.17 0.36
CA LEU A 45 11.65 0.88 -0.21
C LEU A 45 10.82 2.15 -0.43
N TYR A 46 10.91 3.11 0.51
CA TYR A 46 10.32 4.43 0.36
C TYR A 46 10.85 5.14 -0.89
N ASP A 47 12.17 5.17 -1.09
CA ASP A 47 12.80 5.79 -2.27
C ASP A 47 12.41 5.06 -3.55
N TYR A 48 12.37 3.72 -3.53
CA TYR A 48 11.86 2.92 -4.65
C TYR A 48 10.43 3.34 -5.03
N CYS A 49 9.51 3.47 -4.07
CA CYS A 49 8.14 3.94 -4.33
C CYS A 49 8.09 5.38 -4.83
N LYS A 50 8.86 6.28 -4.21
CA LYS A 50 8.94 7.70 -4.58
C LYS A 50 9.40 7.88 -6.02
N ASP A 51 10.47 7.19 -6.40
CA ASP A 51 11.08 7.35 -7.72
C ASP A 51 10.16 6.82 -8.82
N HIS A 52 9.50 5.68 -8.60
CA HIS A 52 8.53 5.14 -9.55
C HIS A 52 7.30 6.04 -9.67
N LEU A 53 6.79 6.58 -8.56
CA LEU A 53 5.65 7.50 -8.59
C LEU A 53 6.02 8.79 -9.34
N ASN A 54 7.20 9.35 -9.08
CA ASN A 54 7.66 10.57 -9.75
C ASN A 54 7.82 10.36 -11.26
N GLN A 55 8.43 9.24 -11.68
CA GLN A 55 8.55 8.90 -13.10
C GLN A 55 7.19 8.72 -13.76
N LEU A 56 6.26 8.05 -13.07
CA LEU A 56 4.90 7.85 -13.58
C LEU A 56 4.19 9.19 -13.80
N LEU A 57 4.19 10.09 -12.81
CA LEU A 57 3.56 11.40 -12.92
C LEU A 57 4.25 12.31 -13.96
N ALA A 58 5.57 12.20 -14.10
CA ALA A 58 6.29 12.94 -15.15
C ALA A 58 5.90 12.47 -16.56
N SER A 59 5.64 11.18 -16.74
CA SER A 59 5.30 10.58 -18.04
C SER A 59 3.89 10.92 -18.53
N ASP A 60 2.98 11.28 -17.62
CA ASP A 60 1.59 11.61 -17.96
C ASP A 60 1.03 12.68 -17.01
N GLN A 61 0.94 13.91 -17.53
CA GLN A 61 0.47 15.09 -16.78
C GLN A 61 -1.02 15.03 -16.42
N SER A 62 -1.79 14.06 -16.93
CA SER A 62 -3.19 13.86 -16.52
C SER A 62 -3.31 13.10 -15.20
N LEU A 63 -2.26 12.41 -14.75
CA LEU A 63 -2.27 11.66 -13.50
C LEU A 63 -2.15 12.59 -12.29
N VAL A 64 -2.90 12.29 -11.24
CA VAL A 64 -2.97 13.12 -10.03
C VAL A 64 -2.31 12.41 -8.85
N ARG A 65 -1.46 13.14 -8.13
CA ARG A 65 -0.99 12.72 -6.81
C ARG A 65 -2.08 13.02 -5.78
N ILE A 66 -2.53 11.98 -5.05
CA ILE A 66 -3.62 12.13 -4.07
C ILE A 66 -3.18 13.00 -2.88
N PHE A 67 -2.02 12.71 -2.30
CA PHE A 67 -1.46 13.49 -1.19
C PHE A 67 -0.03 13.90 -1.53
N ASP A 68 0.27 15.19 -1.50
CA ASP A 68 1.61 15.72 -1.81
C ASP A 68 2.70 15.19 -0.87
N ASN A 69 2.30 14.82 0.35
CA ASN A 69 3.19 14.29 1.38
C ASN A 69 3.25 12.76 1.42
N SER A 70 2.81 12.06 0.36
CA SER A 70 2.87 10.59 0.26
C SER A 70 3.55 10.12 -1.01
N VAL A 71 4.20 8.96 -0.92
CA VAL A 71 4.80 8.24 -2.06
C VAL A 71 3.90 7.14 -2.61
N LEU A 72 2.69 7.01 -2.06
CA LEU A 72 1.74 5.98 -2.44
C LEU A 72 0.67 6.58 -3.37
N PRO A 73 0.47 6.00 -4.58
CA PRO A 73 -0.42 6.56 -5.59
C PRO A 73 -1.90 6.36 -5.29
N VAL A 74 -2.25 5.45 -4.38
CA VAL A 74 -3.65 5.09 -4.12
C VAL A 74 -3.97 5.23 -2.64
N ALA A 75 -5.16 5.75 -2.38
CA ALA A 75 -5.77 5.78 -1.07
C ALA A 75 -7.20 5.26 -1.12
N ALA A 76 -7.65 4.55 -0.09
CA ALA A 76 -9.04 4.13 0.04
C ALA A 76 -9.59 4.54 1.41
N PHE A 77 -10.76 5.19 1.37
CA PHE A 77 -11.56 5.55 2.52
C PHE A 77 -12.68 4.52 2.66
N ASN A 78 -12.52 3.60 3.62
CA ASN A 78 -13.52 2.59 3.88
C ASN A 78 -14.55 3.18 4.83
N PHE A 79 -15.68 3.56 4.26
CA PHE A 79 -16.81 4.10 5.00
C PHE A 79 -17.45 3.02 5.89
N GLY A 80 -18.05 3.48 6.99
CA GLY A 80 -18.65 2.65 8.02
C GLY A 80 -20.18 2.59 7.89
N PRO A 81 -20.93 2.46 9.01
CA PRO A 81 -20.45 2.66 10.37
C PRO A 81 -19.65 1.48 10.94
N ARG A 82 -19.67 0.29 10.32
CA ARG A 82 -18.98 -0.90 10.83
C ARG A 82 -18.21 -1.56 9.69
N THR A 83 -17.15 -0.91 9.23
CA THR A 83 -16.32 -1.42 8.14
C THR A 83 -15.73 -2.77 8.51
N VAL A 84 -16.15 -3.80 7.78
CA VAL A 84 -15.63 -5.17 7.88
C VAL A 84 -14.91 -5.52 6.59
N CYS A 85 -13.76 -6.15 6.73
CA CYS A 85 -12.99 -6.65 5.62
C CYS A 85 -12.88 -8.17 5.73
N LEU A 86 -13.45 -8.90 4.76
CA LEU A 86 -13.38 -10.36 4.72
C LEU A 86 -11.96 -10.82 4.36
N PRO A 87 -11.57 -12.08 4.68
CA PRO A 87 -10.25 -12.61 4.32
C PRO A 87 -9.97 -12.49 2.83
N HIS A 88 -8.92 -11.75 2.47
CA HIS A 88 -8.51 -11.53 1.09
C HIS A 88 -7.02 -11.22 0.99
N ILE A 89 -6.51 -11.18 -0.25
CA ILE A 89 -5.16 -10.73 -0.62
C ILE A 89 -5.35 -9.66 -1.69
N ASP A 90 -4.63 -8.54 -1.57
CA ASP A 90 -4.65 -7.48 -2.56
C ASP A 90 -3.71 -7.82 -3.73
N TYR A 91 -4.03 -8.83 -4.54
CA TYR A 91 -3.15 -9.31 -5.61
C TYR A 91 -2.72 -8.25 -6.64
N GLY A 92 -3.43 -7.11 -6.71
CA GLY A 92 -3.06 -5.97 -7.54
C GLY A 92 -1.92 -5.11 -6.97
N ASN A 93 -1.65 -5.20 -5.67
CA ASN A 93 -0.62 -4.42 -5.00
C ASN A 93 0.79 -4.95 -5.29
N LEU A 94 1.78 -4.07 -5.22
CA LEU A 94 3.18 -4.43 -5.31
C LEU A 94 3.51 -5.42 -4.16
N PRO A 95 3.93 -6.67 -4.45
CA PRO A 95 4.01 -7.74 -3.44
C PRO A 95 4.85 -7.42 -2.20
N PHE A 96 5.95 -6.70 -2.37
CA PHE A 96 6.88 -6.34 -1.29
C PHE A 96 6.65 -4.92 -0.73
N ASN A 97 5.60 -4.22 -1.18
CA ASN A 97 5.24 -2.92 -0.61
C ASN A 97 4.36 -3.08 0.63
N LEU A 98 4.35 -2.03 1.46
CA LEU A 98 3.48 -1.93 2.62
C LEU A 98 2.18 -1.18 2.27
N CYS A 99 1.05 -1.81 2.59
CA CYS A 99 -0.24 -1.14 2.72
C CYS A 99 -0.35 -0.55 4.13
N TRP A 100 -0.57 0.76 4.19
CA TRP A 100 -0.67 1.52 5.43
C TRP A 100 -2.13 1.66 5.80
N ILE A 101 -2.52 1.16 6.96
CA ILE A 101 -3.91 1.06 7.40
C ILE A 101 -4.05 1.84 8.70
N TRP A 102 -4.90 2.86 8.68
CA TRP A 102 -5.39 3.52 9.89
C TRP A 102 -6.70 2.87 10.31
N SER A 103 -6.80 2.46 11.57
CA SER A 103 -8.08 2.11 12.17
C SER A 103 -8.72 3.35 12.78
N LEU A 104 -9.98 3.62 12.45
CA LEU A 104 -10.69 4.83 12.89
C LEU A 104 -12.06 4.45 13.47
N GLY A 105 -12.67 5.37 14.22
CA GLY A 105 -13.99 5.17 14.83
C GLY A 105 -13.95 5.08 16.35
N ARG A 106 -14.97 4.47 16.94
CA ARG A 106 -15.14 4.27 18.38
C ARG A 106 -15.66 2.86 18.65
N TYR A 107 -14.77 1.98 19.11
CA TYR A 107 -15.06 0.58 19.43
C TYR A 107 -14.12 0.07 20.55
N ASP A 108 -14.57 -0.97 21.25
CA ASP A 108 -13.79 -1.73 22.22
C ASP A 108 -12.79 -2.65 21.50
N TRP A 109 -11.57 -2.16 21.33
CA TRP A 109 -10.52 -2.80 20.54
C TRP A 109 -9.92 -4.06 21.15
N VAL A 110 -10.27 -4.36 22.40
CA VAL A 110 -9.94 -5.61 23.09
C VAL A 110 -10.96 -6.71 22.75
N LYS A 111 -12.17 -6.32 22.32
CA LYS A 111 -13.26 -7.25 21.99
C LYS A 111 -13.50 -7.43 20.50
N GLY A 112 -13.08 -6.48 19.66
CA GLY A 112 -13.38 -6.50 18.24
C GLY A 112 -12.56 -5.51 17.42
N GLY A 113 -12.76 -5.54 16.09
CA GLY A 113 -12.01 -4.71 15.15
C GLY A 113 -10.52 -5.08 15.01
N HIS A 114 -10.12 -6.27 15.49
CA HIS A 114 -8.76 -6.79 15.44
C HIS A 114 -8.31 -6.98 13.99
N LEU A 115 -7.03 -6.77 13.72
CA LEU A 115 -6.39 -7.10 12.45
C LEU A 115 -5.95 -8.56 12.47
N ILE A 116 -6.33 -9.34 11.47
CA ILE A 116 -5.92 -10.74 11.33
C ILE A 116 -4.95 -10.86 10.17
N LEU A 117 -3.78 -11.46 10.43
CA LEU A 117 -2.79 -11.85 9.43
C LEU A 117 -2.76 -13.38 9.36
N TRP A 118 -3.54 -13.93 8.43
CA TRP A 118 -3.85 -15.37 8.39
C TRP A 118 -2.62 -16.23 8.15
N ASP A 119 -1.76 -15.83 7.20
CA ASP A 119 -0.57 -16.60 6.83
C ASP A 119 0.48 -16.59 7.94
N LEU A 120 0.47 -15.54 8.78
CA LEU A 120 1.34 -15.42 9.95
C LEU A 120 0.73 -16.05 11.21
N LYS A 121 -0.55 -16.47 11.17
CA LYS A 121 -1.32 -16.98 12.32
C LYS A 121 -1.35 -15.99 13.49
N VAL A 122 -1.45 -14.70 13.19
CA VAL A 122 -1.42 -13.62 14.18
C VAL A 122 -2.74 -12.85 14.16
N VAL A 123 -3.27 -12.57 15.35
CA VAL A 123 -4.41 -11.68 15.60
C VAL A 123 -3.92 -10.53 16.46
N ILE A 124 -4.10 -9.30 15.97
CA ILE A 124 -3.61 -8.09 16.61
C ILE A 124 -4.80 -7.26 17.05
N GLU A 125 -4.88 -7.00 18.35
CA GLU A 125 -5.67 -5.92 18.91
C GLU A 125 -5.29 -4.61 18.21
N PHE A 126 -6.24 -3.98 17.53
CA PHE A 126 -5.95 -2.86 16.64
C PHE A 126 -6.78 -1.64 17.08
N PRO A 127 -6.24 -0.76 17.94
CA PRO A 127 -7.00 0.36 18.53
C PRO A 127 -7.44 1.43 17.51
N PRO A 128 -8.55 2.16 17.75
CA PRO A 128 -8.87 3.35 16.97
C PRO A 128 -7.75 4.40 17.10
N GLY A 129 -7.39 5.04 15.99
CA GLY A 129 -6.29 5.99 15.91
C GLY A 129 -4.90 5.35 15.82
N SER A 130 -4.81 4.03 15.65
CA SER A 130 -3.52 3.34 15.41
C SER A 130 -3.30 3.05 13.93
N LEU A 131 -2.02 2.88 13.58
CA LEU A 131 -1.53 2.63 12.23
C LEU A 131 -0.85 1.27 12.17
N ALA A 132 -1.18 0.48 11.14
CA ALA A 132 -0.48 -0.76 10.81
C ALA A 132 0.08 -0.67 9.39
N ALA A 133 1.20 -1.34 9.15
CA ALA A 133 1.80 -1.50 7.83
C ALA A 133 1.92 -3.00 7.52
N ILE A 134 1.29 -3.46 6.44
CA ILE A 134 1.24 -4.89 6.11
C ILE A 134 1.59 -5.15 4.65
N PRO A 135 2.19 -6.31 4.30
CA PRO A 135 2.44 -6.69 2.91
C PRO A 135 1.16 -7.25 2.27
N SER A 136 0.16 -6.39 2.06
CA SER A 136 -1.21 -6.79 1.71
C SER A 136 -1.34 -7.54 0.37
N GLY A 137 -0.36 -7.36 -0.53
CA GLY A 137 -0.29 -8.05 -1.81
C GLY A 137 0.16 -9.52 -1.74
N VAL A 138 0.65 -9.98 -0.58
CA VAL A 138 1.10 -11.37 -0.38
C VAL A 138 0.60 -12.00 0.91
N CYS A 139 0.16 -11.21 1.89
CA CYS A 139 -0.36 -11.71 3.16
C CYS A 139 -1.89 -11.62 3.19
N ARG A 140 -2.55 -12.77 3.34
CA ARG A 140 -3.99 -12.85 3.54
C ARG A 140 -4.36 -12.17 4.85
N HIS A 141 -5.29 -11.23 4.78
CA HIS A 141 -5.67 -10.42 5.93
C HIS A 141 -7.17 -10.10 5.96
N SER A 142 -7.66 -9.73 7.14
CA SER A 142 -9.05 -9.32 7.40
C SER A 142 -9.13 -8.52 8.69
N ASN A 143 -10.33 -8.08 9.07
CA ASN A 143 -10.59 -7.61 10.43
C ASN A 143 -11.80 -8.32 11.06
N THR A 144 -11.83 -8.36 12.39
CA THR A 144 -13.00 -8.88 13.12
C THR A 144 -14.13 -7.87 13.15
N ASN A 145 -15.35 -8.38 13.38
CA ASN A 145 -16.51 -7.54 13.66
C ASN A 145 -16.30 -6.69 14.92
N ILE A 146 -17.11 -5.64 15.03
CA ILE A 146 -17.23 -4.80 16.22
C ILE A 146 -18.64 -4.92 16.82
N GLY A 147 -18.83 -4.41 18.02
CA GLY A 147 -20.11 -4.37 18.71
C GLY A 147 -21.20 -3.64 17.93
N ARG A 148 -22.46 -4.03 18.14
CA ARG A 148 -23.60 -3.54 17.35
C ARG A 148 -23.80 -2.01 17.41
N LYS A 149 -23.42 -1.38 18.52
CA LYS A 149 -23.55 0.07 18.75
C LYS A 149 -22.25 0.85 18.54
N GLU A 150 -21.20 0.17 18.08
CA GLU A 150 -19.89 0.76 17.87
C GLU A 150 -19.72 1.25 16.44
N THR A 151 -18.67 2.05 16.21
CA THR A 151 -18.30 2.50 14.86
C THR A 151 -16.86 2.17 14.53
N ARG A 152 -16.61 1.74 13.30
CA ARG A 152 -15.29 1.49 12.74
C ARG A 152 -15.25 1.93 11.29
N TYR A 153 -14.18 2.62 10.94
CA TYR A 153 -13.80 3.06 9.60
C TYR A 153 -12.33 2.71 9.39
N SER A 154 -11.85 2.75 8.14
CA SER A 154 -10.42 2.66 7.89
C SER A 154 -9.97 3.52 6.73
N PHE A 155 -8.81 4.14 6.89
CA PHE A 155 -8.13 4.87 5.83
C PHE A 155 -6.88 4.09 5.44
N THR A 156 -6.71 3.82 4.16
CA THR A 156 -5.62 3.00 3.67
C THR A 156 -4.86 3.69 2.55
N GLN A 157 -3.55 3.49 2.49
CA GLN A 157 -2.70 3.91 1.36
C GLN A 157 -1.84 2.76 0.89
N TYR A 158 -1.77 2.56 -0.42
CA TYR A 158 -1.08 1.44 -1.05
C TYR A 158 -0.65 1.76 -2.48
N ALA A 159 0.05 0.83 -3.12
CA ALA A 159 0.59 1.03 -4.46
C ALA A 159 0.34 -0.22 -5.35
N PRO A 160 -0.41 -0.08 -6.45
CA PRO A 160 -0.59 -1.15 -7.43
C PRO A 160 0.73 -1.54 -8.10
N GLY A 161 1.03 -2.84 -8.18
CA GLY A 161 2.23 -3.36 -8.82
C GLY A 161 2.29 -3.08 -10.33
N ALA A 162 1.13 -2.86 -10.96
CA ALA A 162 1.03 -2.48 -12.37
C ALA A 162 1.69 -1.11 -12.65
N ASN A 163 1.63 -0.17 -11.71
CA ASN A 163 2.27 1.15 -11.87
C ASN A 163 3.79 1.03 -11.97
N PHE A 164 4.40 0.22 -11.10
CA PHE A 164 5.84 -0.05 -11.13
C PHE A 164 6.24 -0.74 -12.42
N ARG A 165 5.46 -1.74 -12.84
CA ARG A 165 5.72 -2.46 -14.07
C ARG A 165 5.65 -1.56 -15.31
N TRP A 166 4.69 -0.66 -15.36
CA TRP A 166 4.57 0.31 -16.43
C TRP A 166 5.83 1.17 -16.57
N VAL A 167 6.35 1.68 -15.44
CA VAL A 167 7.60 2.44 -15.39
C VAL A 167 8.79 1.57 -15.78
N ASP A 168 8.94 0.38 -15.18
CA ASP A 168 10.00 -0.60 -15.48
C ASP A 168 10.06 -1.00 -16.96
N HIS A 169 8.91 -0.98 -17.64
CA HIS A 169 8.79 -1.34 -19.05
C HIS A 169 9.07 -0.15 -19.99
N GLY A 170 9.35 1.04 -19.46
CA GLY A 170 9.53 2.25 -20.27
C GLY A 170 8.20 2.81 -20.77
N PHE A 171 7.17 2.81 -19.92
CA PHE A 171 5.85 3.40 -20.17
C PHE A 171 5.06 2.74 -21.32
N GLN A 172 5.08 1.40 -21.35
CA GLN A 172 4.32 0.60 -22.31
C GLN A 172 3.67 -0.60 -21.64
N THR A 173 2.70 -1.20 -22.32
CA THR A 173 1.99 -2.39 -21.84
C THR A 173 2.94 -3.60 -21.71
N GLU A 174 2.57 -4.60 -20.90
CA GLU A 174 3.31 -5.87 -20.86
C GLU A 174 3.35 -6.50 -22.25
N GLU A 175 2.23 -6.45 -22.97
CA GLU A 175 2.09 -7.02 -24.30
C GLU A 175 3.11 -6.39 -25.28
N SER A 176 3.21 -5.06 -25.35
CA SER A 176 4.19 -4.36 -26.19
C SER A 176 5.62 -4.56 -25.70
N TYR A 177 5.83 -4.54 -24.38
CA TYR A 177 7.15 -4.76 -23.80
C TYR A 177 7.68 -6.15 -24.15
N VAL A 178 6.86 -7.21 -24.03
CA VAL A 178 7.27 -8.59 -24.33
C VAL A 178 7.46 -8.78 -25.83
N ALA A 179 6.57 -8.23 -26.67
CA ALA A 179 6.67 -8.35 -28.12
C ALA A 179 7.94 -7.72 -28.71
N SER A 180 8.50 -6.70 -28.05
CA SER A 180 9.73 -6.02 -28.50
C SER A 180 11.03 -6.69 -28.06
N ARG A 181 11.00 -7.79 -27.29
CA ARG A 181 12.21 -8.43 -26.75
C ARG A 181 12.78 -9.51 -27.67
N THR A 182 14.10 -9.49 -27.79
CA THR A 182 14.88 -10.63 -28.29
C THR A 182 14.80 -11.82 -27.33
N LYS A 183 15.15 -13.02 -27.82
CA LYS A 183 15.21 -14.24 -26.99
C LYS A 183 16.15 -14.08 -25.78
N ALA A 184 17.28 -13.39 -25.97
CA ALA A 184 18.26 -13.14 -24.91
C ALA A 184 17.69 -12.21 -23.82
N GLU A 185 17.08 -11.09 -24.22
CA GLU A 185 16.42 -10.17 -23.27
C GLU A 185 15.27 -10.84 -22.52
N ALA A 186 14.46 -11.64 -23.21
CA ALA A 186 13.37 -12.39 -22.57
C ALA A 186 13.89 -13.40 -21.52
N ALA A 187 15.04 -14.04 -21.78
CA ALA A 187 15.68 -14.93 -20.82
C ALA A 187 16.19 -14.16 -19.59
N THR A 188 16.82 -13.01 -19.79
CA THR A 188 17.26 -12.11 -18.70
C THR A 188 16.07 -11.64 -17.86
N GLU A 189 14.98 -11.21 -18.50
CA GLU A 189 13.78 -10.77 -17.79
C GLU A 189 13.11 -11.89 -16.99
N ARG A 190 13.14 -13.13 -17.49
CA ARG A 190 12.68 -14.29 -16.70
C ARG A 190 13.51 -14.48 -15.44
N GLN A 191 14.84 -14.31 -15.50
CA GLN A 191 15.70 -14.38 -14.31
C GLN A 191 15.43 -13.22 -13.35
N ARG A 192 15.28 -11.99 -13.88
CA ARG A 192 14.91 -10.81 -13.08
C ARG A 192 13.58 -11.00 -12.36
N LYS A 193 12.55 -11.54 -13.04
CA LYS A 193 11.25 -11.87 -12.44
C LYS A 193 11.38 -12.90 -11.32
N LYS A 194 12.21 -13.95 -11.48
CA LYS A 194 12.49 -14.94 -10.42
C LYS A 194 13.20 -14.35 -9.21
N ALA A 195 14.12 -13.41 -9.42
CA ALA A 195 14.88 -12.76 -8.33
C ALA A 195 14.13 -11.61 -7.64
N ARG A 196 12.95 -11.23 -8.15
CA ARG A 196 12.22 -10.02 -7.70
C ARG A 196 11.83 -10.05 -6.23
N TRP A 197 11.52 -11.21 -5.67
CA TRP A 197 11.21 -11.34 -4.24
C TRP A 197 12.44 -10.97 -3.38
N ALA A 198 13.62 -11.45 -3.76
CA ALA A 198 14.86 -11.18 -3.03
C ALA A 198 15.26 -9.70 -3.14
N MET A 199 15.08 -9.11 -4.32
CA MET A 199 15.23 -7.67 -4.51
C MET A 199 14.28 -6.89 -3.60
N GLY A 200 12.98 -7.24 -3.58
CA GLY A 200 12.00 -6.59 -2.72
C GLY A 200 12.36 -6.66 -1.24
N LEU A 201 12.81 -7.83 -0.75
CA LEU A 201 13.28 -7.98 0.63
C LEU A 201 14.52 -7.14 0.93
N SER A 202 15.45 -7.00 -0.02
CA SER A 202 16.65 -6.18 0.16
C SER A 202 16.35 -4.68 0.35
N LEU A 203 15.15 -4.22 0.00
CA LEU A 203 14.71 -2.84 0.23
C LEU A 203 14.27 -2.56 1.68
N PHE A 204 14.07 -3.60 2.50
CA PHE A 204 13.78 -3.43 3.92
C PHE A 204 15.07 -3.28 4.73
N SER A 205 15.03 -2.43 5.74
CA SER A 205 16.15 -2.28 6.69
C SER A 205 16.19 -3.45 7.66
N THR A 206 17.39 -3.85 8.06
CA THR A 206 17.57 -4.65 9.28
C THR A 206 17.51 -3.74 10.51
N LEU A 207 17.28 -4.31 11.70
CA LEU A 207 17.27 -3.53 12.95
C LEU A 207 18.63 -2.86 13.22
N GLU A 208 19.73 -3.56 12.91
CA GLU A 208 21.08 -3.00 12.96
C GLU A 208 21.25 -1.79 12.03
N GLN A 209 20.74 -1.84 10.79
CA GLN A 209 20.75 -0.71 9.86
C GLN A 209 19.94 0.49 10.36
N LEU A 210 18.98 0.26 11.27
CA LEU A 210 18.20 1.30 11.95
C LEU A 210 18.85 1.76 13.26
N GLY A 211 20.02 1.23 13.63
CA GLY A 211 20.69 1.53 14.89
C GLY A 211 19.98 0.93 16.12
N LEU A 212 19.16 -0.10 15.93
CA LEU A 212 18.42 -0.79 16.98
C LEU A 212 19.10 -2.12 17.32
N SER A 213 19.47 -2.29 18.58
CA SER A 213 19.94 -3.58 19.14
C SER A 213 18.74 -4.40 19.60
N VAL A 214 18.70 -5.68 19.21
CA VAL A 214 17.73 -6.63 19.76
C VAL A 214 18.40 -7.38 20.91
N GLU A 215 18.06 -7.03 22.15
CA GLU A 215 18.19 -8.00 23.23
C GLU A 215 17.04 -8.98 23.05
N LEU A 216 17.31 -10.16 22.47
CA LEU A 216 16.33 -11.23 22.46
C LEU A 216 16.14 -11.65 23.93
N PRO A 217 14.90 -11.69 24.45
CA PRO A 217 14.66 -12.24 25.77
C PRO A 217 15.13 -13.71 25.78
N SER A 218 15.91 -14.05 26.80
CA SER A 218 16.46 -15.39 27.07
C SER A 218 15.37 -16.45 27.21
#